data_AF-U5D442-F1
#
_entry.id   AF-U5D442-F1
#
_cell.length_a   1.000
_cell.length_b   1.000
_cell.length_c   1.000
_cell.angle_alpha   90.00
_cell.angle_beta   90.00
_cell.angle_gamma   90.00
#
_symmetry.space_group_name_H-M   'P 1'
#
loop_
_entity.id
_entity.type
_entity.pdbx_description
1 polymer ?
#
loop_
_entity_poly.entity_id
_entity_poly.type
_entity_poly.pdbx_seq_one_letter_code
_entity_poly.pdbx_strand_id
1 'polypeptide(L)'
;MCIAAWAWRAHPLYPLILFFNRDEYLNRPTEAVSWWEEPEILGGKDGIGGGTWLACSKDGRFAFLTNVLEVDQLPLAKTRGQLPVRFLQSENSPLEFAEEVAEEALQYKGFNLVLVDLHTETMVYVTNRPSGEAVTIKKVSPGLHVLSNASLDTLWPKTNAKLVRRETRQMPNWLGGKLDKCQTD
;
A
#
# COMPACT_ATOMS: atom_id res chain seq x y z
N MET A 1 14.30 2.19 1.11
CA MET A 1 13.21 3.19 1.02
C MET A 1 12.17 2.73 -0.01
N CYS A 2 11.06 2.14 0.44
CA CYS A 2 10.05 1.57 -0.45
C CYS A 2 9.26 2.66 -1.20
N ILE A 3 8.72 2.31 -2.37
CA ILE A 3 7.80 3.16 -3.14
C ILE A 3 6.69 2.31 -3.75
N ALA A 4 5.47 2.84 -3.71
CA ALA A 4 4.29 2.29 -4.34
C ALA A 4 3.65 3.35 -5.24
N ALA A 5 3.23 2.96 -6.44
CA ALA A 5 2.42 3.78 -7.32
C ALA A 5 1.27 2.92 -7.87
N TRP A 6 0.04 3.41 -7.81
CA TRP A 6 -1.11 2.63 -8.25
C TRP A 6 -2.20 3.45 -8.89
N ALA A 7 -2.98 2.78 -9.74
CA ALA A 7 -4.25 3.25 -10.27
C ALA A 7 -5.37 2.50 -9.54
N TRP A 8 -6.20 3.23 -8.79
CA TRP A 8 -7.36 2.69 -8.09
C TRP A 8 -8.65 3.14 -8.77
N ARG A 9 -9.45 2.21 -9.29
CA ARG A 9 -10.71 2.47 -10.01
C ARG A 9 -10.55 3.57 -11.08
N ALA A 10 -9.40 3.57 -11.74
CA ALA A 10 -8.98 4.59 -12.70
C ALA A 10 -8.61 3.99 -14.08
N HIS A 11 -8.81 2.68 -14.25
CA HIS A 11 -8.60 1.96 -15.50
C HIS A 11 -9.92 1.31 -15.94
N PRO A 12 -10.27 1.31 -17.24
CA PRO A 12 -11.54 0.73 -17.72
C PRO A 12 -11.68 -0.79 -17.49
N LEU A 13 -10.55 -1.51 -17.44
CA LEU A 13 -10.53 -2.99 -17.30
C LEU A 13 -10.00 -3.50 -15.96
N TYR A 14 -9.25 -2.69 -15.22
CA TYR A 14 -8.50 -3.16 -14.05
C TYR A 14 -8.89 -2.31 -12.84
N PRO A 15 -9.58 -2.86 -11.83
CA PRO A 15 -9.97 -2.08 -10.66
C PRO A 15 -8.74 -1.59 -9.87
N LEU A 16 -7.63 -2.32 -9.94
CA LEU A 16 -6.35 -1.97 -9.34
C LEU A 16 -5.18 -2.33 -10.28
N ILE A 17 -4.27 -1.39 -10.48
CA ILE A 17 -2.93 -1.64 -11.04
C ILE A 17 -1.93 -1.10 -10.03
N LEU A 18 -1.01 -1.93 -9.55
CA LEU A 18 0.00 -1.54 -8.57
C LEU A 18 1.41 -1.85 -9.05
N PHE A 19 2.29 -0.87 -8.88
CA PHE A 19 3.73 -1.03 -8.90
C PHE A 19 4.27 -0.83 -7.49
N PHE A 20 4.96 -1.82 -6.95
CA PHE A 20 5.53 -1.77 -5.61
C PHE A 20 7.00 -2.17 -5.67
N ASN A 21 7.88 -1.24 -5.30
CA ASN A 21 9.31 -1.50 -5.17
C ASN A 21 9.70 -1.45 -3.69
N ARG A 22 10.17 -2.60 -3.19
CA ARG A 22 10.74 -2.71 -1.85
C ARG A 22 12.23 -2.48 -1.92
N ASP A 23 12.70 -1.45 -1.24
CA ASP A 23 14.12 -1.20 -1.03
C ASP A 23 14.48 -1.42 0.44
N GLU A 24 15.40 -2.36 0.66
CA GLU A 24 15.80 -2.97 1.93
C GLU A 24 17.29 -3.33 1.89
N TYR A 25 17.90 -3.51 3.08
CA TYR A 25 19.25 -4.04 3.17
C TYR A 25 19.43 -5.37 2.42
N LEU A 26 20.49 -5.43 1.60
CA LEU A 26 20.85 -6.61 0.80
C LEU A 26 21.05 -7.88 1.62
N ASN A 27 21.50 -7.74 2.87
CA ASN A 27 21.74 -8.87 3.78
C ASN A 27 20.50 -9.27 4.60
N ARG A 28 19.34 -8.63 4.40
CA ARG A 28 18.11 -9.04 5.07
C ARG A 28 17.53 -10.25 4.33
N PRO A 29 17.46 -11.44 4.96
CA PRO A 29 16.93 -12.63 4.33
C PRO A 29 15.45 -12.42 3.96
N THR A 30 15.10 -12.83 2.74
CA THR A 30 13.73 -12.78 2.23
C THR A 30 13.45 -14.00 1.36
N GLU A 31 12.22 -14.48 1.42
CA GLU A 31 11.72 -15.53 0.55
C GLU A 31 10.97 -14.89 -0.62
N ALA A 32 11.13 -15.47 -1.80
CA ALA A 32 10.46 -15.02 -3.02
C ALA A 32 8.93 -15.17 -2.89
N VAL A 33 8.21 -14.47 -3.77
CA VAL A 33 6.75 -14.57 -3.83
C VAL A 33 6.33 -16.03 -4.04
N SER A 34 5.48 -16.51 -3.14
CA SER A 34 4.92 -17.85 -3.17
C SER A 34 3.60 -17.87 -2.40
N TRP A 35 2.81 -18.91 -2.62
CA TRP A 35 1.69 -19.21 -1.73
C TRP A 35 2.25 -19.74 -0.41
N TRP A 36 1.86 -19.10 0.68
CA TRP A 36 2.20 -19.54 2.03
C TRP A 36 1.32 -20.74 2.39
N GLU A 37 1.85 -21.67 3.19
CA GLU A 37 1.08 -22.84 3.67
C GLU A 37 -0.01 -22.40 4.64
N GLU A 38 0.34 -21.58 5.64
CA GLU A 38 -0.57 -21.01 6.61
C GLU A 38 -0.08 -19.60 7.01
N PRO A 39 -0.90 -18.54 6.85
CA PRO A 39 -2.20 -18.51 6.16
C PRO A 39 -2.07 -18.64 4.65
N GLU A 40 -3.16 -19.01 3.96
CA GLU A 40 -3.22 -19.15 2.51
C GLU A 40 -3.20 -17.78 1.77
N ILE A 41 -2.03 -17.14 1.74
CA ILE A 41 -1.78 -15.86 1.08
C ILE A 41 -0.64 -15.97 0.06
N LEU A 42 -0.65 -15.12 -0.96
CA LEU A 42 0.41 -14.98 -1.95
C LEU A 42 1.22 -13.73 -1.64
N GLY A 43 2.49 -13.89 -1.31
CA GLY A 43 3.37 -12.76 -1.00
C GLY A 43 4.82 -13.17 -0.76
N GLY A 44 5.72 -12.19 -0.75
CA GLY A 44 7.09 -12.42 -0.27
C GLY A 44 7.13 -12.48 1.25
N LYS A 45 8.03 -13.28 1.83
CA LYS A 45 8.16 -13.43 3.28
C LYS A 45 9.46 -12.83 3.79
N ASP A 46 9.36 -12.09 4.88
CA ASP A 46 10.50 -11.52 5.57
C ASP A 46 11.16 -12.56 6.49
N GLY A 47 12.42 -12.91 6.23
CA GLY A 47 13.12 -13.96 6.96
C GLY A 47 13.52 -13.59 8.40
N ILE A 48 13.40 -12.33 8.80
CA ILE A 48 13.67 -11.88 10.18
C ILE A 48 12.38 -11.66 10.97
N GLY A 49 11.45 -10.86 10.42
CA GLY A 49 10.20 -10.49 11.10
C GLY A 49 9.05 -11.46 10.85
N GLY A 50 9.23 -12.44 9.96
CA GLY A 50 8.23 -13.47 9.62
C GLY A 50 6.96 -12.94 8.94
N GLY A 51 6.93 -11.65 8.58
CA GLY A 51 5.78 -10.99 7.98
C GLY A 51 5.96 -10.73 6.49
N THR A 52 5.18 -9.81 5.94
CA THR A 52 5.27 -9.40 4.53
C THR A 52 5.17 -7.89 4.38
N TRP A 53 5.62 -7.38 3.24
CA TRP A 53 5.44 -6.00 2.78
C TRP A 53 4.29 -5.89 1.78
N LEU A 54 3.88 -7.00 1.18
CA LEU A 54 2.92 -7.04 0.09
C LEU A 54 2.40 -8.47 -0.05
N ALA A 55 1.09 -8.65 0.13
CA ALA A 55 0.44 -9.93 -0.11
C ALA A 55 -1.03 -9.77 -0.53
N CYS A 56 -1.58 -10.83 -1.11
CA CYS A 56 -3.02 -10.99 -1.36
C CYS A 56 -3.52 -12.36 -0.97
N SER A 57 -4.82 -12.45 -0.78
CA SER A 57 -5.59 -13.68 -0.64
C SER A 57 -6.24 -14.07 -1.97
N LYS A 58 -6.82 -15.28 -2.03
CA LYS A 58 -7.52 -15.80 -3.22
C LYS A 58 -8.86 -15.13 -3.51
N ASP A 59 -9.50 -14.55 -2.50
CA ASP A 59 -10.80 -13.90 -2.56
C ASP A 59 -10.73 -12.42 -2.99
N GLY A 60 -9.54 -11.91 -3.29
CA GLY A 60 -9.36 -10.54 -3.78
C GLY A 60 -9.11 -9.50 -2.69
N ARG A 61 -8.77 -9.92 -1.48
CA ARG A 61 -8.20 -9.01 -0.47
C ARG A 61 -6.70 -8.88 -0.66
N PHE A 62 -6.22 -7.69 -0.34
CA PHE A 62 -4.87 -7.28 -0.69
C PHE A 62 -4.36 -6.24 0.30
N ALA A 63 -3.11 -6.34 0.72
CA ALA A 63 -2.50 -5.36 1.61
C ALA A 63 -1.03 -5.14 1.31
N PHE A 64 -0.59 -3.89 1.47
CA PHE A 64 0.83 -3.54 1.37
C PHE A 64 1.23 -2.51 2.40
N LEU A 65 2.52 -2.53 2.71
CA LEU A 65 3.13 -1.76 3.77
C LEU A 65 4.38 -1.04 3.26
N THR A 66 4.45 0.23 3.61
CA THR A 66 5.60 1.11 3.41
C THR A 66 6.14 1.53 4.78
N ASN A 67 7.47 1.52 4.95
CA ASN A 67 8.11 2.00 6.17
C ASN A 67 8.23 3.53 6.14
N VAL A 68 7.97 4.18 7.27
CA VAL A 68 8.39 5.58 7.47
C VAL A 68 9.82 5.58 7.99
N LEU A 69 10.68 6.43 7.42
CA LEU A 69 12.07 6.56 7.85
C LEU A 69 12.13 7.38 9.15
N GLU A 70 12.74 6.80 10.18
CA GLU A 70 12.84 7.42 11.49
C GLU A 70 14.23 7.19 12.09
N VAL A 71 14.68 8.17 12.88
CA VAL A 71 15.94 8.09 13.64
C VAL A 71 15.70 7.45 15.01
N ASP A 72 14.49 7.56 15.53
CA ASP A 72 14.15 7.10 16.88
C ASP A 72 14.13 5.57 16.99
N GLN A 73 14.67 5.10 18.12
CA GLN A 73 14.65 3.69 18.47
C GLN A 73 13.50 3.40 19.41
N LEU A 74 12.59 2.53 18.97
CA LEU A 74 11.62 1.85 19.82
C LEU A 74 12.10 0.40 20.00
N PRO A 75 12.81 0.06 21.09
CA PRO A 75 13.54 -1.20 21.22
C PRO A 75 12.65 -2.45 21.21
N LEU A 76 11.39 -2.30 21.63
CA LEU A 76 10.40 -3.40 21.74
C LEU A 76 9.25 -3.24 20.74
N ALA A 77 9.49 -2.54 19.63
CA ALA A 77 8.46 -2.36 18.61
C ALA A 77 8.03 -3.70 17.99
N LYS A 78 6.71 -3.91 17.86
CA LYS A 78 6.18 -4.99 17.03
C LYS A 78 6.64 -4.83 15.58
N THR A 79 6.84 -5.95 14.88
CA THR A 79 7.15 -5.92 13.45
C THR A 79 5.92 -5.49 12.64
N ARG A 80 6.05 -4.42 11.87
CA ARG A 80 4.99 -3.89 11.00
C ARG A 80 4.58 -4.88 9.90
N GLY A 81 5.48 -5.77 9.49
CA GLY A 81 5.21 -6.75 8.43
C GLY A 81 4.13 -7.77 8.78
N GLN A 82 3.72 -7.85 10.05
CA GLN A 82 2.59 -8.69 10.46
C GLN A 82 1.23 -8.03 10.19
N LEU A 83 1.18 -6.72 9.96
CA LEU A 83 -0.07 -6.01 9.70
C LEU A 83 -0.77 -6.50 8.42
N PRO A 84 -0.09 -6.65 7.26
CA PRO A 84 -0.73 -7.21 6.07
C PRO A 84 -1.17 -8.68 6.26
N VAL A 85 -0.36 -9.49 6.96
CA VAL A 85 -0.68 -10.90 7.22
C VAL A 85 -1.95 -11.01 8.06
N ARG A 86 -2.04 -10.26 9.17
CA ARG A 86 -3.22 -10.24 10.04
C ARG A 86 -4.48 -9.74 9.34
N PHE A 87 -4.36 -8.74 8.45
CA PHE A 87 -5.50 -8.29 7.67
C PHE A 87 -6.04 -9.38 6.75
N LEU A 88 -5.14 -10.14 6.10
CA LEU A 88 -5.53 -11.21 5.18
C LEU A 88 -6.01 -12.48 5.90
N GLN A 89 -5.77 -12.59 7.21
CA GLN A 89 -6.29 -13.66 8.08
C GLN A 89 -7.60 -13.30 8.78
N SER A 90 -7.90 -12.01 8.93
CA SER A 90 -9.12 -11.55 9.60
C SER A 90 -10.28 -11.54 8.60
N GLU A 91 -11.51 -11.60 9.09
CA GLU A 91 -12.73 -11.39 8.29
C GLU A 91 -13.19 -9.93 8.31
N ASN A 92 -12.45 -9.05 8.98
CA ASN A 92 -12.79 -7.63 9.13
C ASN A 92 -12.71 -6.91 7.80
N SER A 93 -13.61 -5.95 7.56
CA SER A 93 -13.50 -5.03 6.43
C SER A 93 -12.23 -4.18 6.55
N PRO A 94 -11.75 -3.56 5.44
CA PRO A 94 -10.58 -2.67 5.49
C PRO A 94 -10.69 -1.54 6.52
N LEU A 95 -11.89 -1.03 6.79
CA LEU A 95 -12.10 0.05 7.77
C LEU A 95 -12.07 -0.48 9.20
N GLU A 96 -12.76 -1.56 9.50
CA GLU A 96 -12.78 -2.17 10.84
C GLU A 96 -11.36 -2.62 11.26
N PHE A 97 -10.61 -3.24 10.34
CA PHE A 97 -9.22 -3.60 10.63
C PHE A 97 -8.32 -2.37 10.79
N ALA A 98 -8.58 -1.28 10.07
CA ALA A 98 -7.84 -0.03 10.24
C ALA A 98 -8.06 0.57 11.64
N GLU A 99 -9.28 0.49 12.16
CA GLU A 99 -9.63 0.95 13.52
C GLU A 99 -8.94 0.08 14.58
N GLU A 100 -8.93 -1.25 14.41
CA GLU A 100 -8.17 -2.17 15.28
C GLU A 100 -6.67 -1.81 15.31
N VAL A 101 -6.07 -1.56 14.14
CA VAL A 101 -4.66 -1.16 14.04
C VAL A 101 -4.41 0.18 14.71
N ALA A 102 -5.38 1.10 14.70
CA ALA A 102 -5.23 2.41 15.34
C ALA A 102 -5.10 2.31 16.87
N GLU A 103 -5.78 1.33 17.51
CA GLU A 103 -5.71 1.10 18.95
C GLU A 103 -4.31 0.66 19.42
N GLU A 104 -3.58 -0.08 18.58
CA GLU A 104 -2.24 -0.58 18.89
C GLU A 104 -1.11 0.10 18.08
N ALA A 105 -1.42 1.16 17.34
CA ALA A 105 -0.49 1.85 16.44
C ALA A 105 0.82 2.34 17.10
N LEU A 106 0.76 2.68 18.39
CA LEU A 106 1.92 3.13 19.18
C LEU A 106 2.92 2.01 19.49
N GLN A 107 2.53 0.75 19.29
CA GLN A 107 3.39 -0.42 19.49
C GLN A 107 4.30 -0.68 18.27
N TYR A 108 4.11 0.06 17.17
CA TYR A 108 4.86 -0.06 15.93
C TYR A 108 5.72 1.18 15.68
N LYS A 109 6.84 0.98 14.99
CA LYS A 109 7.56 2.10 14.33
C LYS A 109 6.67 2.76 13.27
N GLY A 110 7.08 3.92 12.77
CA GLY A 110 6.37 4.64 11.72
C GLY A 110 6.05 3.76 10.49
N PHE A 111 4.80 3.78 10.05
CA PHE A 111 4.36 2.98 8.91
C PHE A 111 3.29 3.68 8.07
N ASN A 112 3.17 3.21 6.84
CA ASN A 112 2.04 3.45 5.96
C ASN A 112 1.49 2.09 5.54
N LEU A 113 0.23 1.83 5.84
CA LEU A 113 -0.48 0.57 5.53
C LEU A 113 -1.63 0.89 4.59
N VAL A 114 -1.76 0.10 3.53
CA VAL A 114 -2.91 0.16 2.62
C VAL A 114 -3.60 -1.19 2.61
N LEU A 115 -4.90 -1.16 2.85
CA LEU A 115 -5.79 -2.31 2.97
C LEU A 115 -6.81 -2.23 1.84
N VAL A 116 -6.98 -3.31 1.09
CA VAL A 116 -7.84 -3.35 -0.08
C VAL A 116 -8.72 -4.59 -0.02
N ASP A 117 -9.97 -4.38 -0.33
CA ASP A 117 -10.93 -5.42 -0.67
C ASP A 117 -11.51 -5.09 -2.05
N LEU A 118 -11.21 -5.94 -3.03
CA LEU A 118 -11.67 -5.77 -4.41
C LEU A 118 -13.15 -6.11 -4.58
N HIS A 119 -13.73 -6.94 -3.72
CA HIS A 119 -15.14 -7.30 -3.79
C HIS A 119 -16.02 -6.11 -3.38
N THR A 120 -15.67 -5.45 -2.28
CA THR A 120 -16.38 -4.27 -1.78
C THR A 120 -15.88 -2.95 -2.39
N GLU A 121 -14.93 -3.02 -3.33
CA GLU A 121 -14.23 -1.88 -3.93
C GLU A 121 -13.79 -0.83 -2.88
N THR A 122 -13.25 -1.31 -1.76
CA THR A 122 -12.83 -0.47 -0.64
C THR A 122 -11.32 -0.52 -0.47
N MET A 123 -10.73 0.67 -0.41
CA MET A 123 -9.31 0.85 -0.11
C MET A 123 -9.18 1.83 1.06
N VAL A 124 -8.44 1.43 2.09
CA VAL A 124 -8.21 2.23 3.29
C VAL A 124 -6.70 2.37 3.50
N TYR A 125 -6.29 3.60 3.77
CA TYR A 125 -4.94 3.98 4.14
C TYR A 125 -4.87 4.25 5.64
N VAL A 126 -3.87 3.69 6.31
CA VAL A 126 -3.62 3.84 7.74
C VAL A 126 -2.17 4.25 7.96
N THR A 127 -1.95 5.26 8.79
CA THR A 127 -0.61 5.62 9.24
C THR A 127 -0.62 6.09 10.68
N ASN A 128 0.40 5.69 11.44
CA ASN A 128 0.67 6.20 12.79
C ASN A 128 1.57 7.45 12.76
N ARG A 129 1.63 8.16 11.63
CA ARG A 129 2.44 9.37 11.44
C ARG A 129 1.63 10.56 10.91
N PRO A 130 2.01 11.80 11.27
CA PRO A 130 3.18 12.19 12.10
C PRO A 130 3.07 11.77 13.58
N SER A 131 4.20 11.65 14.26
CA SER A 131 4.24 11.19 15.67
C SER A 131 3.66 12.26 16.59
N GLY A 132 2.93 11.85 17.64
CA GLY A 132 2.26 12.76 18.58
C GLY A 132 0.86 13.21 18.15
N GLU A 133 0.41 12.81 16.97
CA GLU A 133 -0.98 13.00 16.51
C GLU A 133 -1.77 11.69 16.57
N ALA A 134 -3.09 11.80 16.46
CA ALA A 134 -3.95 10.63 16.32
C ALA A 134 -3.62 9.86 15.03
N VAL A 135 -3.82 8.55 15.07
CA VAL A 135 -3.63 7.68 13.89
C VAL A 135 -4.54 8.17 12.77
N THR A 136 -3.96 8.32 11.58
CA THR A 136 -4.72 8.72 10.40
C THR A 136 -5.27 7.49 9.70
N ILE A 137 -6.59 7.43 9.60
CA ILE A 137 -7.33 6.46 8.76
C ILE A 137 -8.03 7.24 7.66
N LYS A 138 -7.85 6.84 6.39
CA LYS A 138 -8.47 7.50 5.24
C LYS A 138 -8.96 6.48 4.22
N LYS A 139 -10.20 6.59 3.77
CA LYS A 139 -10.65 5.89 2.57
C LYS A 139 -9.97 6.52 1.35
N VAL A 140 -9.36 5.69 0.51
CA VAL A 140 -8.65 6.15 -0.69
C VAL A 140 -9.66 6.33 -1.82
N SER A 141 -9.70 7.53 -2.40
CA SER A 141 -10.57 7.87 -3.53
C SER A 141 -10.06 7.23 -4.84
N PRO A 142 -10.94 7.00 -5.83
CA PRO A 142 -10.51 6.61 -7.17
C PRO A 142 -9.48 7.61 -7.75
N GLY A 143 -8.43 7.10 -8.38
CA GLY A 143 -7.38 7.94 -8.96
C GLY A 143 -6.02 7.26 -9.09
N LEU A 144 -5.02 8.08 -9.46
CA LEU A 144 -3.61 7.72 -9.44
C LEU A 144 -3.00 8.20 -8.13
N HIS A 145 -2.29 7.30 -7.46
CA HIS A 145 -1.75 7.52 -6.12
C HIS A 145 -0.28 7.14 -6.08
N VAL A 146 0.48 7.82 -5.23
CA VAL A 146 1.88 7.48 -4.96
C VAL A 146 2.13 7.53 -3.45
N LEU A 147 2.76 6.48 -2.94
CA LEU A 147 3.18 6.37 -1.55
C LEU A 147 4.66 6.04 -1.50
N SER A 148 5.37 6.77 -0.66
CA SER A 148 6.78 6.51 -0.37
C SER A 148 6.96 6.47 1.15
N ASN A 149 7.97 7.17 1.68
CA ASN A 149 8.26 7.20 3.12
C ASN A 149 7.56 8.36 3.84
N ALA A 150 6.92 9.25 3.09
CA ALA A 150 6.04 10.30 3.62
C ALA A 150 4.57 9.85 3.58
N SER A 151 3.66 10.69 4.08
CA SER A 151 2.22 10.46 3.98
C SER A 151 1.74 10.31 2.54
N LEU A 152 0.61 9.61 2.39
CA LEU A 152 -0.09 9.44 1.11
C LEU A 152 -0.24 10.80 0.38
N ASP A 153 0.13 10.81 -0.91
CA ASP A 153 0.03 11.96 -1.81
C ASP A 153 0.75 13.25 -1.36
N THR A 154 1.75 13.14 -0.49
CA THR A 154 2.65 14.27 -0.24
C THR A 154 3.27 14.74 -1.55
N LEU A 155 3.10 16.03 -1.85
CA LEU A 155 3.69 16.72 -3.00
C LEU A 155 5.22 16.73 -2.87
N TRP A 156 5.88 15.66 -3.27
CA TRP A 156 7.32 15.63 -3.50
C TRP A 156 7.62 16.50 -4.74
N PRO A 157 8.74 17.24 -4.82
CA PRO A 157 9.20 17.89 -6.06
C PRO A 157 9.22 17.04 -7.34
N LYS A 158 9.13 15.70 -7.25
CA LYS A 158 8.95 14.77 -8.38
C LYS A 158 7.48 14.37 -8.65
N THR A 159 6.56 14.57 -7.70
CA THR A 159 5.10 14.35 -7.82
C THR A 159 4.36 15.66 -8.04
N ASN A 160 4.91 16.56 -8.86
CA ASN A 160 4.08 17.53 -9.54
C ASN A 160 3.00 16.72 -10.30
N ALA A 161 1.71 16.96 -10.05
CA ALA A 161 0.64 16.26 -10.76
C ALA A 161 0.79 16.34 -12.30
N LYS A 162 1.59 17.30 -12.79
CA LYS A 162 2.05 17.40 -14.19
C LYS A 162 3.06 16.33 -14.62
N LEU A 163 3.95 15.85 -13.76
CA LEU A 163 4.95 14.81 -14.07
C LEU A 163 4.33 13.41 -14.09
N VAL A 164 3.47 13.07 -13.11
CA VAL A 164 2.67 11.83 -13.17
C VAL A 164 1.79 11.85 -14.43
N ARG A 165 1.13 12.99 -14.75
CA ARG A 165 0.40 13.17 -16.01
C ARG A 165 1.28 13.07 -17.26
N ARG A 166 2.54 13.53 -17.21
CA ARG A 166 3.48 13.55 -18.35
C ARG A 166 4.09 12.17 -18.60
N GLU A 167 4.34 11.37 -17.56
CA GLU A 167 4.76 9.97 -17.70
C GLU A 167 3.59 9.05 -18.09
N THR A 168 2.36 9.27 -17.62
CA THR A 168 1.19 8.58 -18.20
C THR A 168 0.94 8.96 -19.67
N ARG A 169 1.42 10.13 -20.13
CA ARG A 169 1.42 10.51 -21.56
C ARG A 169 2.53 9.80 -22.35
N GLN A 170 3.58 9.34 -21.67
CA GLN A 170 4.71 8.58 -22.22
C GLN A 170 4.63 7.07 -21.91
N MET A 171 3.50 6.59 -21.40
CA MET A 171 3.12 5.17 -21.43
C MET A 171 2.15 4.92 -22.61
N PRO A 172 2.54 5.13 -23.89
CA PRO A 172 1.67 4.78 -24.99
C PRO A 172 1.58 3.25 -25.07
N ASN A 173 0.33 2.77 -25.20
CA ASN A 173 -0.08 1.43 -25.66
C ASN A 173 -0.42 0.33 -24.63
N TRP A 174 -0.34 0.55 -23.31
CA TRP A 174 -0.87 -0.44 -22.34
C TRP A 174 -2.35 -0.23 -21.97
N LEU A 175 -2.89 0.98 -22.19
CA LEU A 175 -4.22 1.40 -21.73
C LEU A 175 -5.33 1.30 -22.78
N GLY A 176 -5.09 0.69 -23.95
CA GLY A 176 -6.13 0.37 -24.95
C GLY A 176 -7.05 1.53 -25.38
N GLY A 177 -6.70 2.22 -26.47
CA GLY A 177 -7.69 2.77 -27.40
C GLY A 177 -8.43 4.06 -27.01
N LYS A 178 -8.04 5.16 -27.68
CA LYS A 178 -8.81 6.37 -28.06
C LYS A 178 -9.92 6.84 -27.09
N LEU A 179 -9.58 7.82 -26.25
CA LEU A 179 -10.56 8.81 -25.78
C LEU A 179 -10.82 9.78 -26.94
N ASP A 180 -11.93 9.59 -27.64
CA ASP A 180 -12.45 10.57 -28.58
C ASP A 180 -12.80 11.88 -27.84
N LYS A 181 -12.45 12.98 -28.50
CA LYS A 181 -12.57 14.35 -28.00
C LYS A 181 -14.06 14.69 -27.83
N CYS A 182 -14.52 14.99 -26.62
CA CYS A 182 -15.71 15.80 -26.43
C CYS A 182 -15.43 17.20 -27.02
N GLN A 183 -16.04 17.48 -28.16
CA GLN A 183 -16.24 18.84 -28.64
C GLN A 183 -17.30 19.51 -27.77
N THR A 184 -16.97 20.69 -27.27
CA THR A 184 -17.90 21.66 -26.71
C THR A 184 -18.72 22.27 -27.85
N ASP A 185 -20.04 22.20 -27.74
CA ASP A 185 -20.94 23.23 -28.27
C ASP A 185 -21.38 24.14 -27.10
#